data_AF-A0A6L8AA56-F1
#
_entry.id   AF-A0A6L8AA56-F1
#
_cell.length_a   1.000
_cell.length_b   1.000
_cell.length_c   1.000
_cell.angle_alpha   90.00
_cell.angle_beta   90.00
_cell.angle_gamma   90.00
#
_symmetry.space_group_name_H-M   'P 1'
#
loop_
_entity.id
_entity.type
_entity.pdbx_description
1 polymer ?
#
loop_
_entity_poly.entity_id
_entity_poly.type
_entity_poly.pdbx_seq_one_letter_code
_entity_poly.pdbx_strand_id
1 'polypeptide(L)'
;MRICKVIKPLVSTNRIPGFEHKHLKVVQDGSSHLVAVDAVGCRDGDWVICVGSSAAREAAGSKSYPSDLTIVGIIDHWEPPPKPPVSASSSAQASATSSATSQTAGAPAPTPVQTPGNQTSGSGGGAG
;
A
#
# COMPACT_ATOMS: atom_id res chain seq x y z
N MET A 1 20.28 4.04 -1.82
CA MET A 1 19.38 4.64 -0.81
C MET A 1 18.44 5.63 -1.48
N ARG A 2 17.41 6.11 -0.78
CA ARG A 2 16.48 7.14 -1.24
C ARG A 2 16.32 8.22 -0.19
N ILE A 3 15.99 9.43 -0.63
CA ILE A 3 15.65 10.54 0.26
C ILE A 3 14.14 10.59 0.37
N CYS A 4 13.62 10.51 1.59
CA CYS A 4 12.19 10.56 1.85
C CYS A 4 11.89 11.61 2.92
N LYS A 5 10.66 12.11 2.94
CA LYS A 5 10.15 12.95 4.04
C LYS A 5 9.26 12.12 4.95
N VAL A 6 9.50 12.14 6.26
CA VAL A 6 8.60 11.49 7.22
C VAL A 6 7.29 12.26 7.28
N ILE A 7 6.18 11.55 7.09
CA ILE A 7 4.83 12.14 7.08
C ILE A 7 4.17 11.99 8.43
N LYS A 8 4.15 10.76 8.97
CA LYS A 8 3.48 10.43 10.23
C LYS A 8 3.90 9.05 10.75
N PRO A 9 3.70 8.77 12.05
CA PRO A 9 3.79 7.40 12.55
C PRO A 9 2.73 6.48 11.93
N LEU A 10 3.06 5.19 11.84
CA LEU A 10 2.15 4.13 11.45
C LEU A 10 2.08 3.08 12.55
N VAL A 11 0.87 2.71 12.95
CA VAL A 11 0.64 1.66 13.94
C VAL A 11 -0.07 0.50 13.27
N SER A 12 0.52 -0.69 13.37
CA SER A 12 -0.12 -1.97 13.07
C SER A 12 -0.19 -2.79 14.35
N THR A 13 -1.37 -3.33 14.69
CA THR A 13 -1.58 -4.14 15.90
C THR A 13 -1.74 -5.63 15.62
N ASN A 14 -2.06 -6.00 14.38
CA ASN A 14 -2.14 -7.38 13.93
C ASN A 14 -0.95 -7.69 13.01
N ARG A 15 -0.01 -8.52 13.47
CA ARG A 15 1.29 -8.74 12.83
C ARG A 15 1.68 -10.21 12.83
N ILE A 16 2.44 -10.63 11.83
CA ILE A 16 3.17 -11.90 11.93
C ILE A 16 4.20 -11.81 13.07
N PRO A 17 4.51 -12.91 13.76
CA PRO A 17 5.44 -12.89 14.90
C PRO A 17 6.82 -12.29 14.55
N GLY A 18 7.34 -12.55 13.35
CA GLY A 18 8.66 -12.09 12.91
C GLY A 18 8.75 -10.60 12.54
N PHE A 19 7.64 -9.85 12.50
CA PHE A 19 7.67 -8.41 12.22
C PHE A 19 7.82 -7.56 13.49
N GLU A 20 7.80 -8.20 14.66
CA GLU A 20 8.06 -7.61 15.98
C GLU A 20 7.28 -6.29 16.24
N HIS A 21 7.77 -5.50 17.20
CA HIS A 21 7.21 -4.22 17.62
C HIS A 21 8.11 -3.04 17.22
N LYS A 22 8.71 -3.10 16.03
CA LYS A 22 9.52 -2.00 15.50
C LYS A 22 8.64 -0.79 15.16
N HIS A 23 9.21 0.41 15.32
CA HIS A 23 8.57 1.66 14.94
C HIS A 23 8.42 1.74 13.43
N LEU A 24 7.23 2.14 12.97
CA LEU A 24 6.93 2.30 11.55
C LEU A 24 6.55 3.75 11.27
N LYS A 25 7.03 4.26 10.14
CA LYS A 25 6.73 5.59 9.64
C LYS A 25 6.14 5.50 8.24
N VAL A 26 5.15 6.34 7.96
CA VAL A 26 4.81 6.68 6.58
C VAL A 26 5.81 7.71 6.11
N VAL A 27 6.49 7.42 5.00
CA VAL A 27 7.44 8.34 4.36
C VAL A 27 6.98 8.66 2.94
N GLN A 28 7.30 9.85 2.45
CA GLN A 28 6.98 10.30 1.10
C GLN A 28 8.24 10.32 0.23
N ASP A 29 8.16 9.65 -0.91
CA ASP A 29 9.15 9.62 -1.99
C ASP A 29 8.50 10.22 -3.24
N GLY A 30 8.74 11.50 -3.49
CA GLY A 30 8.03 12.27 -4.53
C GLY A 30 6.51 12.32 -4.28
N SER A 31 5.72 11.74 -5.17
CA SER A 31 4.26 11.63 -5.04
C SER A 31 3.79 10.35 -4.33
N SER A 32 4.69 9.40 -4.08
CA SER A 32 4.35 8.09 -3.52
C SER A 32 4.51 8.07 -1.99
N HIS A 33 3.62 7.36 -1.32
CA HIS A 33 3.75 7.04 0.09
C HIS A 33 4.29 5.63 0.26
N LEU A 34 5.29 5.48 1.12
CA LEU A 34 5.93 4.22 1.48
C LEU A 34 5.86 4.03 3.00
N VAL A 35 6.04 2.80 3.46
CA VAL A 35 6.18 2.48 4.88
C VAL A 35 7.63 2.09 5.13
N ALA A 36 8.27 2.72 6.11
CA ALA A 36 9.63 2.43 6.50
C ALA A 36 9.71 2.04 7.98
N VAL A 37 10.61 1.11 8.29
CA VAL A 37 11.04 0.85 9.68
C VAL A 37 11.90 2.02 10.15
N ASP A 38 11.62 2.53 11.35
CA ASP A 38 12.41 3.58 11.98
C ASP A 38 13.35 2.99 13.03
N ALA A 39 14.62 2.90 12.67
CA ALA A 39 15.70 2.46 13.56
C ALA A 39 16.42 3.64 14.25
N VAL A 40 16.04 4.88 13.94
CA VAL A 40 16.79 6.10 14.32
C VAL A 40 16.01 6.95 15.34
N GLY A 41 14.68 6.98 15.27
CA GLY A 41 13.83 7.82 16.10
C GLY A 41 13.45 9.13 15.44
N CYS A 42 13.00 9.08 14.19
CA CYS A 42 12.64 10.26 13.40
C CYS A 42 11.31 10.89 13.86
N ARG A 43 11.17 12.19 13.61
CA ARG A 43 9.97 12.98 13.83
C ARG A 43 9.24 13.26 12.52
N ASP A 44 7.99 13.68 12.64
CA ASP A 44 7.18 14.05 11.49
C ASP A 44 7.75 15.32 10.86
N GLY A 45 7.96 15.31 9.54
CA GLY A 45 8.60 16.38 8.79
C GLY A 45 10.09 16.20 8.53
N ASP A 46 10.76 15.28 9.22
CA ASP A 46 12.20 15.01 9.02
C ASP A 46 12.47 14.52 7.59
N TRP A 47 13.55 15.01 7.01
CA TRP A 47 14.14 14.42 5.81
C TRP A 47 15.07 13.29 6.21
N VAL A 48 14.93 12.14 5.57
CA VAL A 48 15.60 10.91 5.99
C VAL A 48 16.21 10.17 4.82
N ILE A 49 17.27 9.40 5.12
CA ILE A 49 17.86 8.42 4.21
C ILE A 49 17.21 7.07 4.48
N CYS A 50 16.56 6.52 3.47
CA CYS A 50 15.98 5.18 3.50
C CYS A 50 16.85 4.20 2.68
N VAL A 51 17.11 3.03 3.25
CA VAL A 51 17.75 1.89 2.57
C VAL A 51 16.67 0.87 2.24
N GLY A 52 16.65 0.39 1.00
CA GLY A 52 15.70 -0.62 0.56
C GLY A 52 16.34 -1.98 0.26
N SER A 53 15.53 -2.95 -0.17
CA SER A 53 15.97 -4.29 -0.59
C SER A 53 16.65 -5.07 0.55
N SER A 54 17.58 -5.98 0.23
CA SER A 54 18.24 -6.86 1.20
C SER A 54 18.95 -6.13 2.34
N ALA A 55 19.53 -4.95 2.06
CA ALA A 55 20.21 -4.13 3.06
C ALA A 55 19.25 -3.54 4.12
N ALA A 56 17.96 -3.40 3.80
CA ALA A 56 16.96 -2.89 4.75
C ALA A 56 16.80 -3.80 5.97
N ARG A 57 16.98 -5.12 5.80
CA ARG A 57 16.88 -6.10 6.89
C ARG A 57 18.00 -5.93 7.91
N GLU A 58 19.24 -5.80 7.42
CA GLU A 58 20.38 -5.51 8.30
C GLU A 58 20.21 -4.17 9.02
N ALA A 59 19.77 -3.13 8.31
CA ALA A 59 19.45 -1.84 8.90
C ALA A 59 18.32 -1.89 9.94
N ALA A 60 17.36 -2.81 9.79
CA ALA A 60 16.29 -3.04 10.77
C ALA A 60 16.78 -3.82 12.02
N GLY A 61 18.04 -4.25 12.03
CA GLY A 61 18.70 -4.94 13.14
C GLY A 61 18.80 -6.46 13.00
N SER A 62 18.26 -7.07 11.94
CA SER A 62 18.38 -8.51 11.70
C SER A 62 18.18 -8.91 10.24
N LYS A 63 19.04 -9.79 9.72
CA LYS A 63 18.93 -10.37 8.36
C LYS A 63 17.61 -11.10 8.10
N SER A 64 16.96 -11.61 9.14
CA SER A 64 15.68 -12.33 9.06
C SER A 64 14.46 -11.41 9.19
N TYR A 65 14.65 -10.15 9.58
CA TYR A 65 13.54 -9.22 9.75
C TYR A 65 12.91 -8.90 8.39
N PRO A 66 11.57 -8.99 8.21
CA PRO A 66 10.93 -8.82 6.92
C PRO A 66 10.73 -7.32 6.59
N SER A 67 11.84 -6.57 6.52
CA SER A 67 11.86 -5.17 6.04
C SER A 67 12.34 -5.11 4.60
N ASP A 68 11.64 -4.31 3.79
CA ASP A 68 12.05 -3.90 2.45
C ASP A 68 12.47 -2.42 2.38
N LEU A 69 12.23 -1.64 3.45
CA LEU A 69 12.60 -0.23 3.58
C LEU A 69 12.83 0.15 5.05
N THR A 70 14.03 0.68 5.36
CA THR A 70 14.43 1.09 6.71
C THR A 70 15.11 2.46 6.68
N ILE A 71 14.75 3.33 7.63
CA ILE A 71 15.39 4.62 7.85
C ILE A 71 16.72 4.39 8.57
N VAL A 72 17.81 4.94 8.01
CA VAL A 72 19.17 4.81 8.56
C VAL A 72 19.79 6.13 9.02
N GLY A 73 19.16 7.26 8.71
CA GLY A 73 19.65 8.57 9.16
C GLY A 73 18.67 9.70 8.86
N ILE A 74 18.81 10.78 9.63
CA ILE A 74 18.13 12.07 9.42
C ILE A 74 19.10 12.97 8.65
N ILE A 75 18.56 13.82 7.77
CA ILE A 75 19.32 14.75 6.95
C ILE A 75 19.14 16.16 7.54
N ASP A 76 20.22 16.77 8.01
CA ASP A 76 20.16 18.08 8.69
C ASP A 76 19.82 19.24 7.74
N HIS A 77 20.42 19.22 6.54
CA HIS A 77 20.31 20.31 5.56
C HIS A 77 19.90 19.75 4.19
N TRP A 78 18.59 19.66 3.95
CA TRP A 78 18.02 19.24 2.67
C TRP A 78 17.00 20.24 2.15
N GLU A 79 17.28 20.82 0.98
CA GLU A 79 16.35 21.69 0.28
C GLU A 79 15.56 20.87 -0.75
N PRO A 80 14.24 20.67 -0.55
CA PRO A 80 13.45 19.88 -1.49
C PRO A 80 13.31 20.58 -2.83
N PRO A 81 13.23 19.81 -3.93
CA PRO A 81 12.91 20.40 -5.22
C PRO A 81 11.53 21.07 -5.17
N PRO A 82 11.32 22.17 -5.92
CA PRO A 82 10.06 22.90 -5.93
C PRO A 82 8.92 21.97 -6.33
N LYS A 83 7.81 22.02 -5.57
CA LYS A 83 6.61 21.25 -5.90
C LYS A 83 6.08 21.73 -7.27
N PRO A 84 5.81 20.82 -8.23
CA PRO A 84 5.21 21.24 -9.49
C PRO A 84 3.87 21.96 -9.22
N PRO A 85 3.55 23.01 -9.98
CA PRO A 85 2.32 23.76 -9.79
C PRO A 85 1.14 22.80 -9.89
N VAL A 86 0.30 22.78 -8.86
CA VAL A 86 -0.96 22.03 -8.89
C VAL A 86 -1.82 22.64 -9.99
N SER A 87 -1.92 21.97 -11.14
CA SER A 87 -2.82 22.37 -12.21
C SER A 87 -4.23 22.48 -11.63
N ALA A 88 -4.74 23.70 -11.54
CA ALA A 88 -6.10 23.97 -11.10
C ALA A 88 -7.06 23.36 -12.12
N SER A 89 -7.55 22.15 -11.86
CA SER A 89 -8.66 21.57 -12.61
C SER A 89 -9.92 22.32 -12.20
N SER A 90 -10.27 23.32 -13.00
CA SER A 90 -11.48 24.12 -12.91
C SER A 90 -12.72 23.22 -12.92
N SER A 91 -13.47 23.23 -11.82
CA SER A 91 -14.86 22.79 -11.77
C SER A 91 -15.72 23.81 -12.55
N ALA A 92 -15.80 23.65 -13.86
CA ALA A 92 -16.69 24.42 -14.71
C ALA A 92 -17.19 23.56 -15.88
N GLN A 93 -18.12 22.65 -15.60
CA GLN A 93 -19.06 22.19 -16.61
C GLN A 93 -20.45 22.05 -15.98
N ALA A 94 -21.16 23.18 -16.00
CA ALA A 94 -22.60 23.22 -15.84
C ALA A 94 -23.27 22.88 -17.19
N SER A 95 -24.48 22.34 -17.08
CA SER A 95 -25.57 22.42 -18.07
C SER A 95 -25.53 21.42 -19.25
N ALA A 96 -26.19 20.27 -19.04
CA ALA A 96 -26.86 19.56 -20.13
C ALA A 96 -28.32 19.29 -19.74
N THR A 97 -29.20 20.00 -20.44
CA THR A 97 -30.66 20.02 -20.36
C THR A 97 -31.28 18.63 -20.50
N SER A 98 -32.16 18.28 -19.56
CA SER A 98 -32.98 17.07 -19.61
C SER A 98 -34.15 17.27 -20.58
N SER A 99 -34.13 16.60 -21.73
CA SER A 99 -35.31 16.36 -22.57
C SER A 99 -35.74 14.90 -22.40
N ALA A 100 -36.86 14.71 -21.72
CA ALA A 100 -37.52 13.42 -21.56
C ALA A 100 -38.30 13.08 -22.83
N THR A 101 -37.99 11.93 -23.44
CA THR A 101 -38.91 11.25 -24.36
C THR A 101 -38.88 9.74 -24.08
N SER A 102 -40.07 9.23 -23.80
CA SER A 102 -40.52 7.86 -23.55
C SER A 102 -40.17 6.83 -24.64
N GLN A 103 -39.98 5.57 -24.23
CA GLN A 103 -40.43 4.28 -24.85
C GLN A 103 -39.45 3.14 -24.48
N THR A 104 -39.74 1.84 -24.41
CA THR A 104 -40.89 0.94 -24.13
C THR A 104 -40.25 -0.45 -23.91
N ALA A 105 -40.94 -1.31 -23.17
CA ALA A 105 -40.60 -2.67 -22.75
C ALA A 105 -39.87 -3.59 -23.75
N GLY A 106 -39.04 -4.50 -23.21
CA GLY A 106 -38.55 -5.69 -23.91
C GLY A 106 -37.53 -6.51 -23.11
N ALA A 107 -37.99 -7.38 -22.21
CA ALA A 107 -37.16 -8.41 -21.58
C ALA A 107 -36.84 -9.54 -22.58
N PRO A 108 -35.70 -10.24 -22.44
CA PRO A 108 -35.81 -11.62 -21.93
C PRO A 108 -34.70 -12.07 -20.95
N ALA A 109 -35.01 -13.21 -20.33
CA ALA A 109 -34.44 -13.88 -19.15
C ALA A 109 -32.94 -14.22 -19.15
N PRO A 110 -32.31 -14.34 -17.95
CA PRO A 110 -31.02 -15.00 -17.78
C PRO A 110 -31.15 -16.52 -17.62
N THR A 111 -30.34 -17.25 -18.40
CA THR A 111 -30.18 -18.72 -18.41
C THR A 111 -29.48 -19.22 -17.12
N PRO A 112 -29.85 -20.39 -16.56
CA PRO A 112 -29.27 -20.90 -15.32
C PRO A 112 -27.86 -21.50 -15.51
N VAL A 113 -26.91 -21.09 -14.66
CA VAL A 113 -25.59 -21.72 -14.51
C VAL A 113 -25.73 -23.00 -13.71
N GLN A 114 -25.32 -24.13 -14.30
CA GLN A 114 -25.28 -25.45 -13.66
C GLN A 114 -24.09 -25.59 -12.72
N THR A 115 -24.38 -26.13 -11.53
CA THR A 115 -23.42 -26.55 -10.49
C THR A 115 -22.83 -27.93 -10.84
N PRO A 116 -21.50 -28.12 -10.84
CA PRO A 116 -20.92 -29.46 -10.85
C PRO A 116 -21.01 -30.10 -9.46
N GLY A 117 -21.60 -31.29 -9.44
CA GLY A 117 -21.95 -32.04 -8.24
C GLY A 117 -20.77 -32.67 -7.50
N ASN A 118 -21.04 -32.86 -6.21
CA ASN A 118 -20.34 -33.73 -5.27
C ASN A 118 -20.44 -35.21 -5.69
N GLN A 119 -19.31 -35.91 -5.77
CA GLN A 119 -19.27 -37.37 -5.70
C GLN A 119 -18.24 -37.83 -4.66
N THR A 120 -18.78 -38.29 -3.53
CA THR A 120 -18.17 -39.22 -2.58
C THR A 120 -18.20 -40.64 -3.12
N SER A 121 -17.09 -41.40 -3.05
CA SER A 121 -17.02 -42.74 -2.41
C SER A 121 -15.74 -43.52 -2.75
N GLY A 122 -15.18 -44.21 -1.73
CA GLY A 122 -14.38 -45.45 -1.84
C GLY A 122 -12.90 -45.28 -1.44
N SER A 123 -12.41 -45.66 -0.25
CA SER A 123 -12.24 -47.00 0.38
C SER A 123 -11.00 -47.79 -0.09
N GLY A 124 -10.10 -48.12 0.85
CA GLY A 124 -8.97 -49.05 0.75
C GLY A 124 -7.63 -48.34 1.00
N GLY A 125 -6.80 -48.62 2.00
CA GLY A 125 -6.48 -49.89 2.66
C GLY A 125 -5.11 -50.37 2.16
N GLY A 126 -4.07 -50.35 3.01
CA GLY A 126 -2.76 -50.91 2.64
C GLY A 126 -1.61 -50.44 3.54
N ALA A 127 -1.31 -51.24 4.56
CA ALA A 127 -0.03 -51.22 5.28
C ALA A 127 1.08 -51.81 4.40
N GLY A 128 2.29 -51.29 4.57
CA GLY A 128 3.54 -51.76 3.98
C GLY A 128 4.68 -50.87 4.42
#